data_AF-H9GG61-F1
#
_entry.id   AF-H9GG61-F1
#
_cell.length_a   1.000
_cell.length_b   1.000
_cell.length_c   1.000
_cell.angle_alpha   90.00
_cell.angle_beta   90.00
_cell.angle_gamma   90.00
#
_symmetry.space_group_name_H-M   'P 1'
#
loop_
_entity.id
_entity.type
_entity.pdbx_description
1 polymer ?
#
loop_
_entity_poly.entity_id
_entity_poly.type
_entity_poly.pdbx_seq_one_letter_code
_entity_poly.pdbx_strand_id
1 'polypeptide(L)'
;MEKTKQRAGLSSPPSRLFQLRDFLLVYNRMTELCFRRCVPGLLQRGLDGSEESCLEGCAGKLVRSNQRLMAAYVRLMPALVQRRLVLDSNSQHSSQPQAPSFSPSAA
;
A
#
# COMPACT_ATOMS: atom_id res chain seq x y z
N MET A 1 7.63 29.41 -29.62
CA MET A 1 6.68 29.89 -28.59
C MET A 1 5.68 28.77 -28.29
N GLU A 2 6.15 27.59 -27.89
CA GLU A 2 6.62 27.28 -26.54
C GLU A 2 5.48 27.23 -25.51
N LYS A 3 5.19 25.98 -25.06
CA LYS A 3 4.64 25.52 -23.77
C LYS A 3 3.35 26.17 -23.28
N THR A 4 2.34 25.40 -22.87
CA THR A 4 2.16 24.89 -21.49
C THR A 4 0.77 24.22 -21.53
N LYS A 5 0.51 22.95 -21.23
CA LYS A 5 0.72 22.25 -19.97
C LYS A 5 0.23 20.81 -20.18
N GLN A 6 1.09 19.92 -20.66
CA GLN A 6 0.84 18.48 -20.50
C GLN A 6 0.74 18.23 -18.99
N ARG A 7 -0.41 17.73 -18.54
CA ARG A 7 -0.60 17.20 -17.19
C ARG A 7 0.35 16.02 -17.00
N ALA A 8 1.59 16.31 -16.63
CA ALA A 8 2.52 15.36 -16.03
C ALA A 8 2.00 15.06 -14.62
N GLY A 9 1.12 14.05 -14.53
CA GLY A 9 0.52 13.60 -13.29
C GLY A 9 0.41 12.08 -13.19
N LEU A 10 1.17 11.33 -14.01
CA LEU A 10 1.14 9.87 -13.97
C LEU A 10 2.55 9.29 -13.86
N SER A 11 2.82 8.75 -12.67
CA SER A 11 3.83 7.75 -12.34
C SER A 11 5.27 8.02 -12.78
N SER A 12 6.06 8.67 -11.92
CA SER A 12 7.49 8.34 -11.87
C SER A 12 7.62 6.85 -11.52
N PRO A 13 8.52 6.07 -12.16
CA PRO A 13 8.77 4.71 -11.73
C PRO A 13 9.24 4.73 -10.27
N PRO A 14 8.82 3.76 -9.44
CA PRO A 14 9.26 3.70 -8.05
C PRO A 14 10.78 3.71 -8.05
N SER A 15 11.37 4.64 -7.30
CA SER A 15 12.83 4.75 -7.25
C SER A 15 13.41 3.42 -6.76
N ARG A 16 14.63 3.08 -7.19
CA ARG A 16 15.29 1.84 -6.76
C ARG A 16 15.38 1.73 -5.24
N LEU A 17 15.47 2.87 -4.54
CA LEU A 17 15.47 2.92 -3.08
C LEU A 17 14.11 2.54 -2.47
N PHE A 18 12.99 2.94 -3.07
CA PHE A 18 11.66 2.51 -2.62
C PHE A 18 11.48 0.99 -2.78
N GLN A 19 11.86 0.43 -3.93
CA GLN A 19 11.76 -1.01 -4.19
C GLN A 19 12.61 -1.82 -3.20
N LEU A 20 13.84 -1.36 -2.91
CA LEU A 20 14.70 -1.99 -1.92
C LEU A 20 14.10 -1.91 -0.51
N ARG A 21 13.61 -0.74 -0.11
CA ARG A 21 12.95 -0.56 1.20
C ARG A 21 11.78 -1.51 1.36
N ASP A 22 10.92 -1.62 0.35
CA ASP A 22 9.74 -2.49 0.40
C ASP A 22 10.14 -3.96 0.48
N PHE A 23 11.17 -4.37 -0.27
CA PHE A 23 11.75 -5.71 -0.15
C PHE A 23 12.26 -5.98 1.27
N LEU A 24 13.03 -5.06 1.86
CA LEU A 24 13.58 -5.23 3.20
C LEU A 24 12.50 -5.30 4.27
N LEU A 25 11.40 -4.55 4.12
CA LEU A 25 10.25 -4.63 5.03
C LEU A 25 9.61 -6.02 5.00
N VAL A 26 9.40 -6.58 3.81
CA VAL A 26 8.85 -7.94 3.65
C VAL A 26 9.83 -8.99 4.17
N TYR A 27 11.12 -8.84 3.88
CA TYR A 27 12.17 -9.73 4.35
C TYR A 27 12.21 -9.77 5.89
N ASN A 28 12.29 -8.61 6.54
CA ASN A 28 12.33 -8.51 8.00
C ASN A 28 11.08 -9.10 8.66
N ARG A 29 9.92 -8.90 8.03
CA ARG A 29 8.67 -9.49 8.52
C ARG A 29 8.67 -11.01 8.37
N MET A 30 9.18 -11.52 7.25
CA MET A 30 9.28 -12.94 6.98
C MET A 30 10.23 -13.63 7.96
N THR A 31 11.41 -13.05 8.21
CA THR A 31 12.39 -13.61 9.13
C THR A 31 11.85 -13.66 10.55
N GLU A 32 11.20 -12.60 11.04
CA GLU A 32 10.55 -12.59 12.35
C GLU A 32 9.48 -13.68 12.47
N LEU A 33 8.57 -13.76 11.48
CA LEU A 33 7.46 -14.70 11.50
C LEU A 33 7.96 -16.16 11.47
N CYS A 34 8.87 -16.47 10.56
CA CYS A 34 9.35 -17.84 10.40
C CYS A 34 10.19 -18.28 11.60
N PHE A 35 11.00 -17.38 12.17
CA PHE A 35 11.73 -17.68 13.40
C PHE A 35 10.77 -18.01 14.56
N ARG A 36 9.77 -17.14 14.82
CA ARG A 36 8.79 -17.36 15.90
C ARG A 36 7.92 -18.60 15.72
N ARG A 37 7.77 -19.10 14.49
CA ARG A 37 6.88 -20.23 14.16
C ARG A 37 7.62 -21.57 14.08
N CYS A 38 8.86 -21.54 13.59
CA CYS A 38 9.62 -22.75 13.27
C CYS A 38 10.73 -23.06 14.27
N VAL A 39 11.22 -22.10 15.05
CA VAL A 39 12.29 -22.30 16.03
C VAL A 39 11.70 -22.24 17.44
N PRO A 40 11.25 -23.38 18.02
CA PRO A 40 10.61 -23.40 19.33
C PRO A 40 11.59 -23.16 20.49
N GLY A 41 12.89 -23.37 20.28
CA GLY A 41 13.91 -23.17 21.29
C GLY A 41 15.32 -23.16 20.70
N LEU A 42 16.28 -22.64 21.47
CA LEU A 42 17.69 -22.50 21.05
C LEU A 42 18.59 -23.40 21.91
N LEU A 43 18.22 -24.68 22.06
CA LEU A 43 19.00 -25.64 22.86
C LEU A 43 20.36 -25.97 22.22
N GLN A 44 20.48 -25.80 20.90
CA GLN A 44 21.68 -26.05 20.13
C GLN A 44 21.96 -24.86 19.20
N ARG A 45 23.23 -24.65 18.84
CA ARG A 45 23.66 -23.52 18.00
C ARG A 45 23.26 -23.69 16.53
N GLY A 46 23.01 -24.92 16.10
CA GLY A 46 22.53 -25.25 14.76
C GLY A 46 21.02 -25.44 14.74
N LEU A 47 20.45 -25.31 13.54
CA LEU A 47 19.07 -25.70 13.29
C LEU A 47 18.99 -27.22 13.18
N ASP A 48 17.91 -27.80 13.68
CA ASP A 48 17.59 -29.19 13.39
C ASP A 48 16.97 -29.33 11.98
N GLY A 49 16.95 -30.55 11.43
CA GLY A 49 16.40 -30.78 10.09
C GLY A 49 14.89 -30.51 9.97
N SER A 50 14.15 -30.56 11.09
CA SER A 50 12.73 -30.22 11.13
C SER A 50 12.49 -28.71 11.09
N GLU A 51 13.35 -27.93 11.77
CA GLU A 51 13.38 -26.48 11.75
C GLU A 51 13.75 -25.98 10.36
N GLU A 52 14.78 -26.56 9.73
CA GLU A 52 15.16 -26.23 8.34
C GLU A 52 14.00 -26.47 7.37
N SER A 53 13.38 -27.64 7.41
CA SER A 53 12.22 -27.97 6.56
C SER A 53 11.03 -27.02 6.82
N CYS A 54 10.78 -26.66 8.08
CA CYS A 54 9.76 -25.69 8.45
C CYS A 54 10.07 -24.29 7.88
N LEU A 55 11.32 -23.82 8.00
CA LEU A 55 11.74 -22.50 7.52
C LEU A 55 11.61 -22.38 6.00
N GLU A 56 12.02 -23.40 5.24
CA GLU A 56 11.83 -23.44 3.79
C GLU A 56 10.34 -23.39 3.42
N GLY A 57 9.53 -24.21 4.09
CA GLY A 57 8.08 -24.23 3.90
C GLY A 57 7.43 -22.88 4.25
N CYS A 58 7.87 -22.24 5.34
CA CYS A 58 7.37 -20.95 5.80
C CYS A 58 7.70 -19.83 4.82
N ALA A 59 8.96 -19.69 4.43
CA ALA A 59 9.41 -18.68 3.47
C ALA A 59 8.69 -18.86 2.12
N GLY A 60 8.63 -20.09 1.60
CA GLY A 60 7.92 -20.39 0.36
C GLY A 60 6.43 -20.06 0.42
N LYS A 61 5.77 -20.38 1.55
CA LYS A 61 4.35 -20.04 1.77
C LYS A 61 4.14 -18.53 1.82
N LEU A 62 5.00 -17.79 2.51
CA LEU A 62 4.89 -16.35 2.63
C LEU A 62 5.13 -15.64 1.30
N VAL A 63 6.15 -16.02 0.53
CA VAL A 63 6.43 -15.46 -0.79
C VAL A 63 5.24 -15.65 -1.73
N ARG A 64 4.72 -16.88 -1.85
CA ARG A 64 3.55 -17.16 -2.71
C ARG A 64 2.31 -16.39 -2.26
N SER A 65 2.09 -16.31 -0.95
CA SER A 65 0.93 -15.59 -0.40
C SER A 65 1.05 -14.09 -0.63
N ASN A 66 2.23 -13.52 -0.40
CA ASN A 66 2.52 -12.10 -0.62
C ASN A 66 2.32 -11.73 -2.10
N GLN A 67 2.81 -12.56 -3.03
CA GLN A 67 2.61 -12.36 -4.47
C GLN A 67 1.12 -12.39 -4.85
N ARG A 68 0.34 -13.35 -4.32
CA ARG A 68 -1.11 -13.43 -4.58
C ARG A 68 -1.86 -12.22 -4.02
N LEU A 69 -1.52 -11.79 -2.82
CA LEU A 69 -2.13 -10.61 -2.19
C LEU A 69 -1.79 -9.33 -2.95
N MET A 70 -0.53 -9.15 -3.34
CA MET A 70 -0.12 -7.98 -4.13
C MET A 70 -0.80 -7.96 -5.50
N ALA A 71 -0.93 -9.11 -6.17
CA ALA A 71 -1.67 -9.20 -7.43
C ALA A 71 -3.14 -8.79 -7.26
N ALA A 72 -3.80 -9.25 -6.19
CA ALA A 72 -5.18 -8.85 -5.89
C ALA A 72 -5.29 -7.36 -5.54
N TYR A 73 -4.36 -6.84 -4.74
CA TYR A 73 -4.30 -5.43 -4.36
C TYR A 73 -4.17 -4.52 -5.58
N VAL A 74 -3.25 -4.81 -6.49
CA VAL A 74 -3.05 -4.04 -7.73
C VAL A 74 -4.32 -4.06 -8.60
N ARG A 75 -5.07 -5.17 -8.61
CA ARG A 75 -6.34 -5.25 -9.35
C ARG A 75 -7.48 -4.44 -8.71
N LEU A 76 -7.56 -4.40 -7.38
CA LEU A 76 -8.70 -3.83 -6.65
C LEU A 76 -8.52 -2.34 -6.34
N MET A 77 -7.28 -1.91 -6.05
CA MET A 77 -6.99 -0.56 -5.57
C MET A 77 -7.41 0.58 -6.50
N PRO A 78 -7.24 0.51 -7.84
CA PRO A 78 -7.65 1.59 -8.71
C PRO A 78 -9.14 1.93 -8.58
N ALA A 79 -9.99 0.90 -8.49
CA ALA A 79 -11.43 1.08 -8.33
C ALA A 79 -11.79 1.70 -6.96
N LEU A 80 -11.12 1.27 -5.89
CA LEU A 80 -11.32 1.81 -4.55
C LEU A 80 -10.89 3.28 -4.46
N VAL A 81 -9.73 3.62 -5.02
CA VAL A 81 -9.22 4.99 -5.06
C VAL A 81 -10.12 5.88 -5.91
N GLN A 82 -10.56 5.42 -7.09
CA GLN A 82 -11.48 6.17 -7.95
C GLN A 82 -12.79 6.48 -7.22
N ARG A 83 -13.37 5.49 -6.52
CA ARG A 83 -14.59 5.69 -5.73
C ARG A 83 -14.37 6.73 -4.63
N ARG A 84 -13.21 6.72 -3.97
CA ARG A 84 -12.88 7.71 -2.93
C ARG A 84 -12.84 9.13 -3.49
N LEU A 85 -12.17 9.32 -4.61
CA LEU A 85 -12.07 10.64 -5.27
C LEU A 85 -13.43 11.21 -5.66
N VAL A 86 -14.35 10.38 -6.15
CA VAL A 86 -15.72 10.81 -6.53
C VAL A 86 -16.53 11.24 -5.30
N LEU A 87 -16.43 10.51 -4.19
CA LEU A 87 -17.12 10.86 -2.94
C LEU A 87 -16.59 12.18 -2.38
N ASP A 88 -15.26 12.36 -2.35
CA ASP A 88 -14.64 13.60 -1.88
C ASP A 88 -15.02 14.81 -2.79
N SER A 89 -15.19 14.59 -4.10
CA SER A 89 -15.64 15.62 -5.06
C SER A 89 -17.10 16.04 -4.84
N ASN A 90 -18.00 15.08 -4.55
CA ASN A 90 -19.42 15.38 -4.27
C ASN A 90 -19.61 16.09 -2.92
N SER A 91 -18.75 15.82 -1.93
CA SER A 91 -18.76 16.53 -0.65
C SER A 91 -18.31 18.00 -0.72
N GLN A 92 -17.55 18.38 -1.77
CA GLN A 92 -17.19 19.79 -2.01
C GLN A 92 -18.30 20.60 -2.70
N HIS A 93 -19.31 19.97 -3.30
CA HIS A 93 -20.43 20.68 -3.95
C HIS A 93 -21.57 21.05 -2.98
N SER A 94 -21.58 20.50 -1.75
CA SER A 94 -22.60 20.77 -0.72
C SER A 94 -22.18 21.79 0.34
N SER A 95 -21.01 22.44 0.19
CA SER A 95 -20.59 23.57 1.03
C SER A 95 -20.42 24.83 0.18
N GLN A 96 -21.51 25.27 -0.47
CA GLN A 96 -21.67 26.70 -0.71
C GLN A 96 -21.95 27.38 0.65
N PRO A 97 -21.18 28.39 1.07
CA PRO A 97 -21.68 29.31 2.06
C PRO A 97 -22.86 30.05 1.43
N GLN A 98 -24.07 29.80 1.93
CA GLN A 98 -25.19 30.69 1.68
C GLN A 98 -24.83 32.04 2.30
N ALA A 99 -24.36 32.97 1.47
CA ALA A 99 -24.32 34.37 1.85
C ALA A 99 -25.78 34.83 2.05
N PRO A 100 -26.14 35.43 3.19
CA PRO A 100 -27.45 36.03 3.34
C PRO A 100 -27.58 37.15 2.31
N SER A 101 -28.55 37.00 1.42
CA SER A 101 -28.95 38.02 0.46
C SER A 101 -29.60 39.19 1.21
N PHE A 102 -28.84 40.26 1.45
CA PHE A 102 -29.40 41.56 1.76
C PHE A 102 -29.65 42.31 0.45
N SER A 103 -30.91 42.35 0.03
CA SER A 103 -31.39 43.26 -1.02
C SER A 103 -31.48 44.67 -0.44
N PRO A 104 -31.01 45.72 -1.13
CA PRO A 104 -31.37 47.08 -0.78
C PRO A 104 -32.76 47.37 -1.38
N SER A 105 -33.75 47.65 -0.56
CA SER A 105 -34.98 48.30 -1.05
C SER A 105 -35.02 49.70 -0.46
N ALA A 106 -34.82 50.67 -1.36
CA ALA A 106 -35.11 52.06 -1.14
C ALA A 106 -36.62 52.27 -0.98
N ALA A 107 -37.02 53.04 0.03
CA ALA A 107 -38.13 54.01 0.05
C ALA A 107 -38.27 54.56 1.48
#